data_AF-A0A1Y4BZW7-F1
#
_entry.id   AF-A0A1Y4BZW7-F1
#
_cell.length_a   1.000
_cell.length_b   1.000
_cell.length_c   1.000
_cell.angle_alpha   90.00
_cell.angle_beta   90.00
_cell.angle_gamma   90.00
#
_symmetry.space_group_name_H-M   'P 1'
#
loop_
_entity.id
_entity.type
_entity.pdbx_description
1 polymer ?
#
loop_
_entity_poly.entity_id
_entity_poly.type
_entity_poly.pdbx_seq_one_letter_code
_entity_poly.pdbx_strand_id
1 'polypeptide(L)' 'MENQYMTAQCRNMIVILQTFLTACELASLEDDGVLSRAEEKALQKIRASAGRFQAELEKIITQDRR' A
#
# COMPACT_ATOMS: atom_id res chain seq x y z
N MET A 1 22.17 -13.54 10.23
CA MET A 1 22.35 -12.10 10.54
C MET A 1 21.11 -11.41 9.99
N GLU A 2 20.15 -11.12 10.86
CA GLU A 2 18.91 -10.42 10.51
C GLU A 2 19.27 -9.06 9.90
N ASN A 3 18.88 -8.78 8.66
CA ASN A 3 19.23 -7.50 8.02
C ASN A 3 18.23 -6.42 8.48
N GLN A 4 18.44 -5.95 9.71
CA GLN A 4 17.55 -4.99 10.38
C GLN A 4 17.33 -3.71 9.56
N TYR A 5 18.30 -3.30 8.74
CA TYR A 5 18.16 -2.17 7.83
C TYR A 5 17.15 -2.47 6.72
N MET A 6 17.22 -3.66 6.09
CA MET A 6 16.22 -4.08 5.10
C MET A 6 14.83 -4.23 5.73
N THR A 7 14.73 -4.81 6.93
CA THR A 7 13.47 -4.91 7.67
C THR A 7 12.88 -3.51 7.93
N ALA A 8 13.71 -2.53 8.31
CA ALA A 8 13.29 -1.15 8.52
C ALA A 8 12.79 -0.50 7.22
N GLN A 9 13.49 -0.71 6.09
CA GLN A 9 13.02 -0.19 4.79
C GLN A 9 11.69 -0.82 4.35
N CYS A 10 11.47 -2.11 4.61
CA CYS A 10 10.18 -2.75 4.35
C CYS A 10 9.06 -2.12 5.18
N ARG A 11 9.29 -1.86 6.47
CA ARG A 11 8.32 -1.17 7.33
C ARG A 11 8.04 0.26 6.86
N ASN A 12 9.07 1.00 6.49
CA ASN A 12 8.92 2.37 5.95
C ASN A 12 8.03 2.35 4.70
N MET A 13 8.28 1.40 3.80
CA MET A 13 7.51 1.30 2.55
C MET A 13 6.04 0.95 2.81
N ILE A 14 5.73 0.12 3.80
CA ILE A 14 4.34 -0.16 4.19
C ILE A 14 3.61 1.13 4.61
N VAL A 15 4.26 2.00 5.39
CA VAL A 15 3.68 3.30 5.80
C VAL A 15 3.48 4.24 4.61
N ILE A 16 4.46 4.32 3.70
CA ILE A 16 4.35 5.12 2.48
C ILE A 16 3.21 4.61 1.61
N LEU A 17 3.07 3.28 1.47
CA LEU A 17 2.01 2.66 0.70
C LEU A 17 0.62 2.96 1.26
N GLN A 18 0.46 2.93 2.59
CA GLN A 18 -0.79 3.33 3.25
C GLN A 18 -1.11 4.81 2.98
N THR A 19 -0.12 5.68 3.09
CA THR A 19 -0.27 7.11 2.78
C THR A 19 -0.70 7.33 1.33
N PHE A 20 -0.08 6.60 0.39
CA PHE A 20 -0.44 6.62 -1.02
C PHE A 20 -1.89 6.17 -1.26
N LEU A 21 -2.34 5.08 -0.60
CA LEU A 21 -3.72 4.61 -0.72
C LEU A 21 -4.73 5.64 -0.21
N THR A 22 -4.46 6.26 0.95
CA THR A 22 -5.30 7.35 1.47
C THR A 22 -5.33 8.54 0.52
N ALA A 23 -4.20 8.92 -0.08
CA ALA A 23 -4.16 10.01 -1.05
C ALA A 23 -5.00 9.69 -2.32
N CYS A 24 -4.95 8.45 -2.82
CA CYS A 24 -5.80 8.04 -3.93
C CYS A 24 -7.30 8.08 -3.58
N GLU A 25 -7.67 7.68 -2.37
CA GLU A 25 -9.05 7.75 -1.90
C GLU A 25 -9.55 9.19 -1.80
N LEU A 26 -8.74 10.11 -1.26
CA LEU A 26 -9.10 11.52 -1.20
C LEU A 26 -9.22 12.13 -2.61
N ALA A 27 -8.24 11.88 -3.48
CA ALA A 27 -8.25 12.41 -4.85
C ALA A 27 -9.46 11.92 -5.66
N SER A 28 -9.93 10.70 -5.40
CA SER A 28 -11.13 10.16 -6.07
C SER A 28 -12.45 10.81 -5.65
N LEU A 29 -12.42 11.68 -4.63
CA LEU A 29 -13.58 12.43 -4.14
C LEU A 29 -13.48 13.92 -4.48
N GLU A 30 -12.36 14.40 -5.06
CA GLU A 30 -12.10 15.83 -5.25
C GLU A 30 -12.71 16.43 -6.54
N ASP A 31 -13.10 15.63 -7.54
CA ASP A 31 -13.61 16.17 -8.82
C ASP A 31 -15.04 16.73 -8.70
N ASP A 32 -16.00 15.93 -8.23
CA ASP A 32 -17.40 16.32 -8.07
C ASP A 32 -18.02 15.87 -6.72
N GLY A 33 -17.19 15.33 -5.82
CA GLY A 33 -17.65 14.71 -4.57
C GLY A 33 -18.32 13.34 -4.74
N VAL A 34 -18.35 12.78 -5.96
CA VAL A 34 -19.00 11.53 -6.31
C VAL A 34 -17.99 10.57 -6.93
N LEU A 35 -17.79 9.42 -6.27
CA LEU A 35 -16.95 8.37 -6.83
C LEU A 35 -17.62 7.75 -8.08
N SER A 36 -17.09 8.00 -9.26
CA SER A 36 -17.57 7.35 -10.48
C SER A 36 -17.22 5.86 -10.50
N ARG A 37 -17.97 5.06 -11.27
CA ARG A 37 -17.65 3.62 -11.46
C ARG A 37 -16.24 3.40 -12.04
N ALA A 38 -15.73 4.34 -12.83
CA ALA A 38 -14.40 4.24 -13.42
C ALA A 38 -13.31 4.43 -12.35
N GLU A 39 -13.49 5.43 -11.48
CA GLU A 39 -12.59 5.71 -10.36
C GLU A 39 -12.64 4.60 -9.31
N GLU A 40 -13.83 4.10 -8.97
CA GLU A 40 -13.96 2.95 -8.08
C GLU A 40 -13.19 1.73 -8.61
N LYS A 41 -13.31 1.45 -9.91
CA LYS A 41 -12.56 0.36 -10.55
C LYS A 41 -11.05 0.61 -10.55
N ALA A 42 -10.61 1.87 -10.69
CA ALA A 42 -9.20 2.23 -10.59
C ALA A 42 -8.68 2.04 -9.15
N LEU A 43 -9.40 2.53 -8.14
CA LEU A 43 -9.08 2.35 -6.72
C LEU A 43 -9.01 0.88 -6.33
N GLN A 44 -9.97 0.06 -6.78
CA GLN A 44 -9.95 -1.38 -6.50
C GLN A 44 -8.69 -2.05 -7.06
N LYS A 45 -8.27 -1.70 -8.28
CA LYS A 45 -7.02 -2.20 -8.86
C LYS A 45 -5.80 -1.74 -8.09
N ILE A 46 -5.77 -0.46 -7.68
CA ILE A 46 -4.68 0.10 -6.88
C ILE A 46 -4.58 -0.63 -5.54
N ARG A 47 -5.69 -0.75 -4.79
CA ARG A 47 -5.75 -1.49 -3.51
C ARG A 47 -5.33 -2.95 -3.66
N ALA A 48 -5.78 -3.64 -4.70
CA ALA A 48 -5.41 -5.03 -4.93
C ALA A 48 -3.90 -5.21 -5.21
N SER A 49 -3.30 -4.31 -5.99
CA SER A 49 -1.85 -4.34 -6.26
C SER A 49 -1.03 -3.95 -5.03
N ALA A 50 -1.45 -2.91 -4.31
CA ALA A 50 -0.82 -2.49 -3.06
C ALA A 50 -0.87 -3.61 -2.01
N GLY A 51 -2.03 -4.25 -1.82
CA GLY A 51 -2.17 -5.35 -0.86
C GLY A 51 -1.26 -6.54 -1.16
N ARG A 52 -1.10 -6.90 -2.45
CA ARG A 52 -0.13 -7.94 -2.85
C ARG A 52 1.30 -7.53 -2.53
N PHE A 53 1.69 -6.30 -2.82
CA PHE A 53 3.03 -5.81 -2.53
C PHE A 53 3.31 -5.75 -1.02
N GLN A 54 2.35 -5.24 -0.23
CA GLN A 54 2.43 -5.23 1.23
C GLN A 54 2.63 -6.63 1.81
N ALA A 55 1.88 -7.62 1.32
CA ALA A 55 2.00 -9.00 1.78
C ALA A 55 3.41 -9.58 1.52
N GLU A 56 4.05 -9.23 0.41
CA GLU A 56 5.45 -9.63 0.14
C GLU A 56 6.44 -8.95 1.10
N LEU A 57 6.25 -7.66 1.40
CA LEU A 57 7.07 -6.96 2.39
C LEU A 57 6.92 -7.56 3.80
N GLU A 58 5.70 -7.93 4.20
CA GLU A 58 5.41 -8.56 5.49
C GLU A 58 6.05 -9.96 5.62
N LYS A 59 6.08 -10.73 4.53
CA LYS A 59 6.80 -12.02 4.49
C LYS A 59 8.29 -11.82 4.74
N ILE A 60 8.92 -10.83 4.10
CA ILE A 60 10.34 -10.52 4.31
C ILE A 60 10.59 -10.14 5.78
N ILE A 61 9.75 -9.29 6.36
CA ILE A 61 9.84 -8.90 7.78
C ILE A 61 9.69 -10.11 8.72
N THR A 62 8.84 -11.09 8.37
CA THR A 62 8.56 -12.26 9.21
C THR A 62 9.60 -13.37 9.04
N GLN A 63 10.16 -13.53 7.84
CA GLN A 63 11.24 -14.49 7.55
C GLN A 63 12.53 -14.11 8.27
N ASP A 64 12.80 -12.82 8.45
CA ASP A 64 13.94 -12.32 9.23
C ASP A 64 13.85 -12.68 10.74
N ARG A 65 12.65 -12.97 11.26
CA ARG A 65 12.42 -13.32 12.67
C ARG A 65 12.61 -14.82 13.00
N ARG A 66 12.87 -15.67 12.00
CA ARG A 66 13.08 -17.12 12.15
C ARG A 66 14.55 -17.48 12.05
#